data_AF-A0A7J2NRF5-F1
#
_entry.id   AF-A0A7J2NRF5-F1
#
_cell.length_a   1.000
_cell.length_b   1.000
_cell.length_c   1.000
_cell.angle_alpha   90.00
_cell.angle_beta   90.00
_cell.angle_gamma   90.00
#
_symmetry.space_group_name_H-M   'P 1'
#
loop_
_entity.id
_entity.type
_entity.pdbx_description
1 polymer ?
#
loop_
_entity_poly.entity_id
_entity_poly.type
_entity_poly.pdbx_seq_one_letter_code
_entity_poly.pdbx_strand_id
1 'polypeptide(L)'
;MIEFKPKYEDRYKEVLGDEYPQFKEAIIRPLKASIRINTLKVDCRELIERFTKDYKWGLNQVPFYKNGYKFETKKPIVLGNTLEHFLGYFYIQEVASMIPPIVLNPQPEETILDMAAAPGSKTTQMAQMMNNKGVIVANEKTIKRITSLRMNLQRCGARNVVTTLMDGKRFKRIDSLQFDKILLDAPCTGTGAVMKSIYTLKTWSVKASEILSGIQKQLMQAAFHVLKDGGTLVYSTCSLEPEEDEEIVDYAIKKLGMQCEKFSLKNFKMRPGMKSWQNKEYVKGTENSNKIFPQDNDTEGFFVARLRKIK
;
A
#
# COMPACT_ATOMS: atom_id res chain seq x y z
N MET A 1 -1.27 4.06 29.99
CA MET A 1 -2.56 4.07 29.29
C MET A 1 -2.36 4.78 27.95
N ILE A 2 -2.85 4.23 26.83
CA ILE A 2 -2.74 4.91 25.53
C ILE A 2 -3.79 6.02 25.52
N GLU A 3 -3.37 7.27 25.36
CA GLU A 3 -4.25 8.43 25.36
C GLU A 3 -4.63 8.80 23.92
N PHE A 4 -5.93 8.95 23.69
CA PHE A 4 -6.50 9.39 22.42
C PHE A 4 -6.89 10.86 22.52
N LYS A 5 -6.62 11.65 21.48
CA LYS A 5 -7.08 13.04 21.43
C LYS A 5 -8.61 13.05 21.31
N PRO A 6 -9.35 13.89 22.05
CA PRO A 6 -10.81 13.95 21.94
C PRO A 6 -11.29 14.14 20.49
N LYS A 7 -10.65 15.05 19.74
CA LYS A 7 -10.94 15.29 18.32
C LYS A 7 -10.70 14.06 17.41
N TYR A 8 -9.76 13.18 17.77
CA TYR A 8 -9.56 11.93 17.04
C TYR A 8 -10.75 11.00 17.31
N GLU A 9 -11.15 10.86 18.57
CA GLU A 9 -12.27 10.00 18.94
C GLU A 9 -13.59 10.45 18.30
N ASP A 10 -13.90 11.74 18.39
CA ASP A 10 -15.14 12.30 17.80
C ASP A 10 -15.21 12.05 16.29
N ARG A 11 -14.07 12.19 15.62
CA ARG A 11 -13.97 11.97 14.18
C ARG A 11 -14.17 10.50 13.80
N TYR A 12 -13.53 9.56 14.49
CA TYR A 12 -13.72 8.14 14.17
C TYR A 12 -15.07 7.60 14.62
N LYS A 13 -15.74 8.23 15.60
CA LYS A 13 -17.16 8.00 15.88
C LYS A 13 -18.05 8.48 14.73
N GLU A 14 -17.73 9.60 14.10
CA GLU A 14 -18.46 10.07 12.91
C GLU A 14 -18.24 9.12 11.71
N VAL A 15 -17.03 8.61 11.51
CA VAL A 15 -16.72 7.66 10.41
C VAL A 15 -17.38 6.28 10.62
N LEU A 16 -17.35 5.76 11.85
CA LEU A 16 -17.68 4.35 12.14
C LEU A 16 -18.98 4.15 12.92
N GLY A 17 -19.58 5.20 13.47
CA GLY A 17 -20.75 5.12 14.33
C GLY A 17 -20.54 4.13 15.47
N ASP A 18 -21.48 3.18 15.58
CA ASP A 18 -21.52 2.15 16.63
C ASP A 18 -20.32 1.17 16.58
N GLU A 19 -19.58 1.11 15.46
CA GLU A 19 -18.40 0.24 15.32
C GLU A 19 -17.11 0.86 15.89
N TYR A 20 -17.14 2.14 16.30
CA TYR A 20 -15.97 2.83 16.84
C TYR A 20 -15.28 2.08 18.01
N PRO A 21 -16.00 1.51 19.00
CA PRO A 21 -15.36 0.77 20.09
C PRO A 21 -14.51 -0.41 19.59
N GLN A 22 -14.99 -1.15 18.58
CA GLN A 22 -14.27 -2.29 18.00
C GLN A 22 -13.02 -1.84 17.24
N PHE A 23 -13.10 -0.73 16.52
CA PHE A 23 -11.94 -0.11 15.87
C PHE A 23 -10.90 0.34 16.90
N LYS A 24 -11.33 1.02 17.97
CA LYS A 24 -10.43 1.49 19.04
C LYS A 24 -9.68 0.34 19.70
N GLU A 25 -10.33 -0.80 19.93
CA GLU A 25 -9.69 -2.02 20.43
C GLU A 25 -8.75 -2.65 19.39
N ALA A 26 -9.11 -2.65 18.11
CA ALA A 26 -8.28 -3.21 17.04
C ALA A 26 -6.95 -2.47 16.87
N ILE A 27 -6.96 -1.13 16.82
CA ILE A 27 -5.75 -0.34 16.53
C ILE A 27 -4.67 -0.39 17.60
N ILE A 28 -5.01 -0.80 18.83
CA ILE A 28 -4.04 -0.95 19.93
C ILE A 28 -3.52 -2.37 20.09
N ARG A 29 -4.06 -3.35 19.33
CA ARG A 29 -3.57 -4.72 19.34
C ARG A 29 -2.28 -4.83 18.52
N PRO A 30 -1.30 -5.64 18.97
CA PRO A 30 -0.07 -5.85 18.22
C PRO A 30 -0.36 -6.64 16.94
N LEU A 31 0.20 -6.19 15.82
CA LEU A 31 0.11 -6.92 14.56
C LEU A 31 0.90 -8.22 14.61
N LYS A 32 0.30 -9.28 14.06
CA LYS A 32 1.02 -10.51 13.74
C LYS A 32 2.03 -10.25 12.63
N ALA A 33 3.24 -10.78 12.79
CA ALA A 33 4.25 -10.71 11.76
C ALA A 33 3.75 -11.38 10.47
N SER A 34 4.06 -10.77 9.34
CA SER A 34 3.71 -11.28 8.02
C SER A 34 4.86 -11.12 7.04
N ILE A 35 4.91 -12.04 6.07
CA ILE A 35 5.93 -12.09 5.04
C ILE A 35 5.30 -12.33 3.67
N ARG A 36 6.02 -11.89 2.65
CA ARG A 36 5.79 -12.28 1.27
C ARG A 36 6.98 -13.10 0.78
N ILE A 37 6.73 -14.34 0.36
CA ILE A 37 7.75 -15.21 -0.23
C ILE A 37 8.16 -14.68 -1.61
N ASN A 38 9.48 -14.67 -1.84
CA ASN A 38 10.10 -14.23 -3.07
C ASN A 38 10.29 -15.37 -4.06
N THR A 39 9.31 -15.57 -4.95
CA THR A 39 9.34 -16.64 -5.95
C THR A 39 10.38 -16.45 -7.06
N LEU A 40 11.12 -15.32 -7.07
CA LEU A 40 12.29 -15.16 -7.94
C LEU A 40 13.51 -15.95 -7.44
N LYS A 41 13.51 -16.37 -6.16
CA LYS A 41 14.68 -16.95 -5.50
C LYS A 41 14.44 -18.31 -4.85
N VAL A 42 13.20 -18.61 -4.46
CA VAL A 42 12.88 -19.84 -3.74
C VAL A 42 11.47 -20.30 -4.10
N ASP A 43 11.26 -21.61 -4.08
CA ASP A 43 9.91 -22.17 -4.15
C ASP A 43 9.16 -21.95 -2.83
N CYS A 44 7.87 -21.63 -2.91
CA CYS A 44 7.06 -21.36 -1.72
C CYS A 44 6.96 -22.59 -0.80
N ARG A 45 6.82 -23.80 -1.35
CA ARG A 45 6.67 -25.01 -0.53
C ARG A 45 7.97 -25.32 0.21
N GLU A 46 9.10 -25.19 -0.47
CA GLU A 46 10.42 -25.41 0.14
C GLU A 46 10.64 -24.50 1.35
N LEU A 47 10.34 -23.20 1.22
CA LEU A 47 10.54 -22.25 2.31
C LEU A 47 9.59 -22.50 3.48
N ILE A 48 8.32 -22.83 3.20
CA ILE A 48 7.34 -23.15 4.24
C ILE A 48 7.74 -24.42 4.99
N GLU A 49 8.16 -25.47 4.28
CA GLU A 49 8.64 -26.70 4.92
C GLU A 49 9.82 -26.43 5.84
N ARG A 50 10.76 -25.58 5.42
CA ARG A 50 11.91 -25.18 6.24
C ARG A 50 11.48 -24.44 7.51
N PHE A 51 10.58 -23.47 7.40
CA PHE A 51 10.06 -22.75 8.56
C PHE A 51 9.30 -23.65 9.55
N THR A 52 8.54 -24.62 9.04
CA THR A 52 7.80 -25.54 9.91
C THR A 52 8.71 -26.62 10.52
N LYS A 53 9.66 -27.18 9.77
CA LYS A 53 10.51 -28.27 10.24
C LYS A 53 11.66 -27.78 11.12
N ASP A 54 12.35 -26.72 10.72
CA ASP A 54 13.60 -26.31 11.37
C ASP A 54 13.34 -25.26 12.44
N TYR A 55 12.53 -24.25 12.12
CA TYR A 55 12.21 -23.15 13.04
C TYR A 55 10.99 -23.39 13.91
N LYS A 56 10.19 -24.44 13.61
CA LYS A 56 8.94 -24.77 14.30
C LYS A 56 7.93 -23.61 14.30
N TRP A 57 7.90 -22.83 13.23
CA TRP A 57 6.95 -21.73 13.07
C TRP A 57 5.67 -22.20 12.38
N GLY A 58 4.52 -21.79 12.93
CA GLY A 58 3.22 -21.90 12.27
C GLY A 58 3.02 -20.72 11.33
N LEU A 59 2.52 -20.98 10.12
CA LEU A 59 2.21 -19.96 9.12
C LEU A 59 0.85 -20.23 8.50
N ASN A 60 0.04 -19.18 8.38
CA ASN A 60 -1.20 -19.18 7.62
C ASN A 60 -1.05 -18.40 6.34
N GLN A 61 -1.47 -19.00 5.23
CA GLN A 61 -1.49 -18.31 3.95
C GLN A 61 -2.52 -17.18 3.97
N VAL A 62 -2.17 -16.04 3.39
CA VAL A 62 -3.08 -14.93 3.14
C VAL A 62 -4.13 -15.37 2.10
N PRO A 63 -5.44 -15.22 2.37
CA PRO A 63 -6.48 -15.84 1.55
C PRO A 63 -6.51 -15.39 0.08
N PHE A 64 -6.12 -14.14 -0.17
CA PHE A 64 -6.12 -13.53 -1.50
C PHE A 64 -4.76 -13.57 -2.19
N TYR A 65 -3.70 -14.06 -1.53
CA TYR A 65 -2.35 -14.04 -2.10
C TYR A 65 -1.53 -15.28 -1.73
N LYS A 66 -1.27 -16.12 -2.74
CA LYS A 66 -0.56 -17.40 -2.58
C LYS A 66 0.87 -17.31 -2.04
N ASN A 67 1.51 -16.14 -2.15
CA ASN A 67 2.87 -15.92 -1.69
C ASN A 67 2.92 -15.15 -0.37
N GLY A 68 1.78 -14.74 0.19
CA GLY A 68 1.69 -14.00 1.45
C GLY A 68 1.36 -14.93 2.61
N TYR A 69 2.05 -14.78 3.74
CA TYR A 69 1.83 -15.59 4.93
C TYR A 69 1.86 -14.74 6.21
N LYS A 70 0.97 -15.04 7.16
CA LYS A 70 0.98 -14.51 8.54
C LYS A 70 1.53 -15.59 9.48
N PHE A 71 2.35 -15.20 10.45
CA PHE A 71 2.86 -16.12 11.46
C PHE A 71 1.84 -16.36 12.57
N GLU A 72 1.71 -17.62 12.99
CA GLU A 72 0.92 -18.07 14.13
C GLU A 72 1.82 -18.29 15.35
N THR A 73 2.40 -17.20 15.88
CA THR A 73 3.29 -17.28 17.04
C THR A 73 2.79 -16.39 18.16
N LYS A 74 2.88 -16.88 19.40
CA LYS A 74 2.69 -16.07 20.62
C LYS A 74 3.95 -15.29 20.99
N LYS A 75 5.12 -15.70 20.48
CA LYS A 75 6.41 -15.07 20.77
C LYS A 75 6.86 -14.19 19.60
N PRO A 76 7.48 -13.03 19.86
CA PRO A 76 8.10 -12.22 18.82
C PRO A 76 9.14 -13.03 18.05
N ILE A 77 9.06 -13.02 16.72
CA ILE A 77 10.07 -13.64 15.84
C ILE A 77 10.95 -12.54 15.27
N VAL A 78 12.27 -12.69 15.40
CA VAL A 78 13.26 -11.80 14.79
C VAL A 78 13.53 -12.26 13.36
N LEU A 79 12.54 -12.05 12.48
CA LEU A 79 12.61 -12.45 11.07
C LEU A 79 13.78 -11.81 10.32
N GLY A 80 14.20 -10.62 10.75
CA GLY A 80 15.25 -9.85 10.09
C GLY A 80 16.64 -10.49 10.13
N ASN A 81 16.88 -11.41 11.08
CA ASN A 81 18.19 -12.00 11.33
C ASN A 81 18.32 -13.43 10.77
N THR A 82 17.31 -13.94 10.05
CA THR A 82 17.37 -15.28 9.49
C THR A 82 18.21 -15.33 8.21
N LEU A 83 18.82 -16.48 7.93
CA LEU A 83 19.58 -16.69 6.70
C LEU A 83 18.69 -16.45 5.47
N GLU A 84 17.45 -16.93 5.50
CA GLU A 84 16.45 -16.78 4.44
C GLU A 84 16.15 -15.30 4.15
N HIS A 85 16.12 -14.44 5.16
CA HIS A 85 15.95 -13.00 4.98
C HIS A 85 17.16 -12.38 4.31
N PHE A 86 18.39 -12.74 4.72
CA PHE A 86 19.62 -12.25 4.09
C PHE A 86 19.76 -12.72 2.62
N LEU A 87 19.35 -13.96 2.32
CA LEU A 87 19.32 -14.50 0.97
C LEU A 87 18.20 -13.87 0.10
N GLY A 88 17.25 -13.16 0.73
CA GLY A 88 16.14 -12.48 0.06
C GLY A 88 15.03 -13.43 -0.36
N TYR A 89 14.86 -14.55 0.35
CA TYR A 89 13.82 -15.55 0.10
C TYR A 89 12.43 -15.06 0.46
N PHE A 90 12.32 -14.03 1.30
CA PHE A 90 11.07 -13.36 1.59
C PHE A 90 11.29 -11.88 1.90
N TYR A 91 10.21 -11.11 1.88
CA TYR A 91 10.14 -9.73 2.34
C TYR A 91 9.22 -9.67 3.55
N ILE A 92 9.64 -9.00 4.64
CA ILE A 92 8.76 -8.72 5.80
C ILE A 92 7.80 -7.60 5.39
N GLN A 93 6.57 -7.97 5.07
CA GLN A 93 5.59 -7.08 4.46
C GLN A 93 4.23 -7.31 5.12
N GLU A 94 3.60 -6.22 5.53
CA GLU A 94 2.26 -6.26 6.10
C GLU A 94 1.23 -6.63 5.00
N VAL A 95 0.18 -7.37 5.39
CA VAL A 95 -0.79 -7.97 4.47
C VAL A 95 -1.56 -6.95 3.63
N ALA A 96 -2.04 -5.85 4.20
CA ALA A 96 -2.67 -4.78 3.44
C ALA A 96 -1.70 -4.14 2.44
N SER A 97 -0.41 -4.03 2.80
CA SER A 97 0.64 -3.54 1.90
C SER A 97 0.90 -4.45 0.69
N MET A 98 0.42 -5.70 0.68
CA MET A 98 0.52 -6.62 -0.46
C MET A 98 -0.56 -6.35 -1.52
N ILE A 99 -1.62 -5.64 -1.17
CA ILE A 99 -2.81 -5.45 -2.02
C ILE A 99 -2.52 -4.55 -3.24
N PRO A 100 -1.86 -3.39 -3.12
CA PRO A 100 -1.75 -2.47 -4.26
C PRO A 100 -1.06 -3.09 -5.49
N PRO A 101 0.06 -3.84 -5.38
CA PRO A 101 0.64 -4.55 -6.52
C PRO A 101 -0.29 -5.60 -7.13
N ILE A 102 -1.06 -6.32 -6.31
CA ILE A 102 -2.03 -7.33 -6.77
C ILE A 102 -3.14 -6.66 -7.59
N VAL A 103 -3.67 -5.54 -7.10
CA VAL A 103 -4.73 -4.77 -7.77
C VAL A 103 -4.23 -4.13 -9.07
N LEU A 104 -2.98 -3.66 -9.07
CA LEU A 104 -2.33 -3.11 -10.26
C LEU A 104 -2.13 -4.18 -11.33
N ASN A 105 -1.82 -5.41 -10.90
CA ASN A 105 -1.63 -6.56 -11.75
C ASN A 105 -0.62 -6.31 -12.89
N PRO A 106 0.63 -5.88 -12.60
CA PRO A 106 1.64 -5.66 -13.62
C PRO A 106 1.95 -6.96 -14.38
N GLN A 107 2.10 -6.86 -15.70
CA GLN A 107 2.39 -7.97 -16.59
C GLN A 107 3.86 -7.92 -17.07
N PRO A 108 4.45 -9.06 -17.44
CA PRO A 108 5.71 -9.07 -18.18
C PRO A 108 5.67 -8.13 -19.39
N GLU A 109 6.82 -7.51 -19.71
CA GLU A 109 7.01 -6.56 -20.82
C GLU A 109 6.30 -5.20 -20.69
N GLU A 110 5.50 -4.96 -19.64
CA GLU A 110 4.96 -3.63 -19.35
C GLU A 110 6.03 -2.69 -18.76
N THR A 111 5.83 -1.39 -18.94
CA THR A 111 6.61 -0.33 -18.29
C THR A 111 5.79 0.26 -17.13
N ILE A 112 6.28 0.07 -15.91
CA ILE A 112 5.59 0.40 -14.66
C ILE A 112 6.30 1.53 -13.94
N LEU A 113 5.55 2.47 -13.35
CA LEU A 113 6.10 3.47 -12.43
C LEU A 113 5.67 3.16 -11.00
N ASP A 114 6.62 3.07 -10.08
CA ASP A 114 6.40 3.14 -8.63
C ASP A 114 6.83 4.52 -8.15
N MET A 115 5.87 5.42 -7.91
CA MET A 115 6.17 6.85 -7.69
C MET A 115 6.82 7.15 -6.34
N ALA A 116 6.65 6.26 -5.35
CA ALA A 116 7.11 6.41 -3.99
C ALA A 116 7.59 5.05 -3.44
N ALA A 117 8.64 4.53 -4.06
CA ALA A 117 9.03 3.14 -4.00
C ALA A 117 9.64 2.69 -2.67
N ALA A 118 10.29 3.57 -1.91
CA ALA A 118 11.01 3.12 -0.72
C ALA A 118 10.04 2.66 0.39
N PRO A 119 10.36 1.58 1.13
CA PRO A 119 11.63 0.86 1.14
C PRO A 119 11.76 -0.26 0.09
N GLY A 120 10.81 -0.43 -0.83
CA GLY A 120 10.87 -1.38 -1.94
C GLY A 120 9.99 -2.62 -1.81
N SER A 121 9.12 -2.70 -0.79
CA SER A 121 8.25 -3.87 -0.59
C SER A 121 7.31 -4.10 -1.78
N LYS A 122 6.64 -3.04 -2.24
CA LYS A 122 5.72 -3.07 -3.38
C LYS A 122 6.48 -3.21 -4.71
N THR A 123 7.59 -2.50 -4.89
CA THR A 123 8.46 -2.61 -6.06
C THR A 123 8.97 -4.04 -6.28
N THR A 124 9.51 -4.67 -5.24
CA THR A 124 10.01 -6.06 -5.31
C THR A 124 8.88 -7.06 -5.53
N GLN A 125 7.66 -6.78 -5.04
CA GLN A 125 6.48 -7.58 -5.35
C GLN A 125 6.09 -7.47 -6.83
N MET A 126 6.10 -6.27 -7.40
CA MET A 126 5.85 -6.07 -8.83
C MET A 126 6.92 -6.75 -9.69
N ALA A 127 8.20 -6.63 -9.33
CA ALA A 127 9.30 -7.31 -10.03
C ALA A 127 9.12 -8.84 -10.04
N GLN A 128 8.67 -9.41 -8.92
CA GLN A 128 8.31 -10.83 -8.83
C GLN A 128 7.12 -11.19 -9.72
N MET A 129 6.05 -10.39 -9.71
CA MET A 129 4.85 -10.63 -10.55
C MET A 129 5.19 -10.57 -12.05
N MET A 130 6.13 -9.71 -12.43
CA MET A 130 6.61 -9.57 -13.80
C MET A 130 7.71 -10.59 -14.16
N ASN A 131 8.09 -11.49 -13.25
CA ASN A 131 9.20 -12.45 -13.44
C ASN A 131 10.49 -11.77 -13.92
N ASN A 132 10.82 -10.58 -13.40
CA ASN A 132 11.96 -9.76 -13.83
C ASN A 132 11.96 -9.41 -15.35
N LYS A 133 10.80 -9.32 -16.00
CA LYS A 133 10.63 -8.88 -17.39
C LYS A 133 10.01 -7.48 -17.48
N GLY A 134 10.10 -6.81 -18.63
CA GLY A 134 9.69 -5.41 -18.76
C GLY A 134 10.55 -4.44 -17.94
N VAL A 135 9.99 -3.30 -17.53
CA VAL A 135 10.74 -2.26 -16.77
C VAL A 135 9.87 -1.69 -15.64
N ILE A 136 10.46 -1.56 -14.45
CA ILE A 136 9.88 -0.81 -13.33
C ILE A 136 10.77 0.39 -13.05
N VAL A 137 10.21 1.60 -13.15
CA VAL A 137 10.86 2.83 -12.66
C VAL A 137 10.45 3.01 -11.20
N ALA A 138 11.40 2.83 -10.28
CA ALA A 138 11.20 2.95 -8.84
C ALA A 138 11.73 4.29 -8.33
N ASN A 139 10.82 5.24 -8.10
CA ASN A 139 11.17 6.58 -7.69
C ASN A 139 11.15 6.75 -6.16
N GLU A 140 12.15 7.43 -5.62
CA GLU A 140 12.16 7.89 -4.24
C GLU A 140 12.54 9.37 -4.20
N LYS A 141 11.93 10.15 -3.31
CA LYS A 141 12.20 11.60 -3.19
C LYS A 141 13.47 11.89 -2.37
N THR A 142 13.81 11.02 -1.43
CA THR A 142 14.79 11.30 -0.38
C THR A 142 16.01 10.38 -0.46
N ILE A 143 17.20 10.97 -0.37
CA ILE A 143 18.46 10.22 -0.38
C ILE A 143 18.56 9.23 0.79
N LYS A 144 17.98 9.56 1.95
CA LYS A 144 17.99 8.68 3.12
C LYS A 144 17.26 7.37 2.87
N ARG A 145 16.15 7.40 2.12
CA ARG A 145 15.31 6.22 1.88
C ARG A 145 15.72 5.43 0.64
N ILE A 146 16.36 6.07 -0.35
CA ILE A 146 16.80 5.37 -1.58
C ILE A 146 17.84 4.29 -1.29
N THR A 147 18.65 4.44 -0.24
CA THR A 147 19.59 3.40 0.21
C THR A 147 18.86 2.12 0.60
N SER A 148 17.80 2.23 1.42
CA SER A 148 16.99 1.07 1.82
C SER A 148 16.30 0.43 0.62
N LEU A 149 15.76 1.25 -0.31
CA LEU A 149 15.19 0.77 -1.57
C LEU A 149 16.21 -0.09 -2.35
N ARG A 150 17.40 0.45 -2.63
CA ARG A 150 18.44 -0.25 -3.41
C ARG A 150 18.91 -1.53 -2.73
N MET A 151 19.12 -1.51 -1.41
CA MET A 151 19.50 -2.70 -0.65
C MET A 151 18.44 -3.80 -0.76
N ASN A 152 17.16 -3.44 -0.62
CA ASN A 152 16.06 -4.40 -0.74
C ASN A 152 15.90 -4.93 -2.16
N LEU A 153 16.03 -4.09 -3.18
CA LEU A 153 16.00 -4.52 -4.59
C LEU A 153 17.10 -5.53 -4.89
N GLN A 154 18.34 -5.24 -4.49
CA GLN A 154 19.49 -6.13 -4.68
C GLN A 154 19.29 -7.44 -3.91
N ARG A 155 18.90 -7.36 -2.64
CA ARG A 155 18.66 -8.53 -1.80
C ARG A 155 17.56 -9.41 -2.36
N CYS A 156 16.45 -8.85 -2.86
CA CYS A 156 15.37 -9.62 -3.45
C CYS A 156 15.67 -10.07 -4.89
N GLY A 157 16.77 -9.62 -5.51
CA GLY A 157 17.08 -9.98 -6.90
C GLY A 157 16.09 -9.40 -7.91
N ALA A 158 15.56 -8.21 -7.64
CA ALA A 158 14.73 -7.46 -8.58
C ALA A 158 15.64 -6.82 -9.64
N ARG A 159 15.64 -7.38 -10.86
CA ARG A 159 16.61 -7.05 -11.92
C ARG A 159 16.06 -6.09 -12.97
N ASN A 160 14.74 -6.03 -13.12
CA ASN A 160 14.05 -5.18 -14.10
C ASN A 160 13.70 -3.78 -13.54
N VAL A 161 14.49 -3.26 -12.59
CA VAL A 161 14.15 -2.04 -11.85
C VAL A 161 15.19 -0.94 -12.08
N VAL A 162 14.73 0.23 -12.52
CA VAL A 162 15.52 1.46 -12.61
C VAL A 162 15.14 2.37 -11.44
N THR A 163 16.11 2.75 -10.61
CA THR A 163 15.85 3.64 -9.47
C THR A 163 16.09 5.11 -9.83
N THR A 164 15.14 5.99 -9.49
CA THR A 164 15.28 7.45 -9.67
C THR A 164 15.20 8.18 -8.33
N LEU A 165 15.91 9.32 -8.22
CA LEU A 165 15.85 10.21 -7.06
C LEU A 165 15.25 11.56 -7.47
N MET A 166 13.93 11.70 -7.38
CA MET A 166 13.25 12.95 -7.74
C MET A 166 11.95 13.16 -6.98
N ASP A 167 11.53 14.43 -6.86
CA ASP A 167 10.16 14.73 -6.44
C ASP A 167 9.19 14.22 -7.51
N GLY A 168 8.34 13.26 -7.15
CA GLY A 168 7.42 12.60 -8.09
C GLY A 168 6.48 13.58 -8.82
N LYS A 169 6.25 14.77 -8.27
CA LYS A 169 5.48 15.83 -8.95
C LYS A 169 6.14 16.35 -10.22
N ARG A 170 7.43 16.07 -10.42
CA ARG A 170 8.20 16.47 -11.61
C ARG A 170 8.00 15.53 -12.80
N PHE A 171 7.40 14.35 -12.62
CA PHE A 171 7.12 13.43 -13.75
C PHE A 171 6.27 14.09 -14.84
N LYS A 172 5.35 15.00 -14.49
CA LYS A 172 4.57 15.78 -15.46
C LYS A 172 5.36 16.72 -16.39
N ARG A 173 6.67 16.84 -16.18
CA ARG A 173 7.57 17.65 -17.02
C ARG A 173 8.36 16.80 -18.01
N ILE A 174 8.13 15.49 -18.04
CA ILE A 174 8.88 14.54 -18.86
C ILE A 174 7.90 13.90 -19.85
N ASP A 175 7.57 14.65 -20.91
CA ASP A 175 6.56 14.24 -21.89
C ASP A 175 6.94 12.98 -22.69
N SER A 176 8.23 12.66 -22.75
CA SER A 176 8.75 11.46 -23.42
C SER A 176 8.50 10.16 -22.64
N LEU A 177 8.07 10.23 -21.38
CA LEU A 177 7.80 9.06 -20.56
C LEU A 177 6.30 8.76 -20.51
N GLN A 178 5.96 7.52 -20.82
CA GLN A 178 4.60 7.00 -20.76
C GLN A 178 4.63 5.59 -20.15
N PHE A 179 3.82 5.37 -19.13
CA PHE A 179 3.74 4.13 -18.38
C PHE A 179 2.44 3.39 -18.67
N ASP A 180 2.54 2.06 -18.81
CA ASP A 180 1.36 1.20 -18.96
C ASP A 180 0.54 1.19 -17.67
N LYS A 181 1.24 1.16 -16.54
CA LYS A 181 0.62 1.21 -15.22
C LYS A 181 1.47 1.99 -14.22
N ILE A 182 0.80 2.58 -13.23
CA ILE A 182 1.43 3.38 -12.19
C ILE A 182 0.93 2.93 -10.82
N LEU A 183 1.85 2.71 -9.90
CA LEU A 183 1.56 2.59 -8.49
C LEU A 183 1.90 3.92 -7.80
N LEU A 184 0.88 4.55 -7.21
CA LEU A 184 1.02 5.72 -6.36
C LEU A 184 0.64 5.34 -4.93
N ASP A 185 1.60 4.74 -4.22
CA ASP A 185 1.52 4.54 -2.77
C ASP A 185 1.92 5.85 -2.07
N ALA A 186 0.94 6.72 -1.84
CA ALA A 186 1.22 8.11 -1.58
C ALA A 186 1.71 8.36 -0.14
N PRO A 187 2.60 9.36 0.06
CA PRO A 187 2.92 9.82 1.41
C PRO A 187 1.64 10.32 2.09
N CYS A 188 1.39 9.82 3.30
CA CYS A 188 0.16 10.09 4.04
C CYS A 188 0.42 10.24 5.54
N THR A 189 -0.62 10.54 6.32
CA THR A 189 -0.53 10.71 7.78
C THR A 189 -0.22 9.40 8.50
N GLY A 190 -0.48 8.26 7.88
CA GLY A 190 -0.23 6.94 8.43
C GLY A 190 -1.22 6.52 9.52
N THR A 191 -2.42 7.11 9.57
CA THR A 191 -3.46 6.84 10.59
C THR A 191 -3.98 5.42 10.61
N GLY A 192 -3.84 4.68 9.51
CA GLY A 192 -4.09 3.25 9.46
C GLY A 192 -2.97 2.39 10.08
N ALA A 193 -1.78 2.95 10.28
CA ALA A 193 -0.60 2.25 10.80
C ALA A 193 -0.37 2.41 12.32
N VAL A 194 -1.41 2.77 13.09
CA VAL A 194 -1.33 2.92 14.56
C VAL A 194 -0.81 1.65 15.23
N MET A 195 -1.20 0.47 14.72
CA MET A 195 -0.75 -0.82 15.26
C MET A 195 0.77 -1.05 15.10
N LYS A 196 1.43 -0.39 14.14
CA LYS A 196 2.91 -0.38 14.04
C LYS A 196 3.55 0.71 14.88
N SER A 197 2.89 1.87 14.99
CA SER A 197 3.43 3.03 15.68
C SER A 197 2.32 3.82 16.37
N ILE A 198 2.19 3.61 17.68
CA ILE A 198 1.26 4.37 18.54
C ILE A 198 1.57 5.89 18.49
N TYR A 199 2.80 6.27 18.13
CA TYR A 199 3.18 7.67 17.95
C TYR A 199 2.29 8.41 16.93
N THR A 200 1.71 7.71 15.95
CA THR A 200 0.75 8.28 15.00
C THR A 200 -0.43 8.96 15.70
N LEU A 201 -0.94 8.40 16.81
CA LEU A 201 -2.02 9.02 17.59
C LEU A 201 -1.61 10.38 18.19
N LYS A 202 -0.32 10.51 18.57
CA LYS A 202 0.22 11.74 19.14
C LYS A 202 0.40 12.84 18.10
N THR A 203 0.80 12.49 16.88
CA THR A 203 1.03 13.45 15.80
C THR A 203 -0.22 13.75 14.96
N TRP A 204 -1.29 12.98 15.14
CA TRP A 204 -2.52 13.15 14.39
C TRP A 204 -3.10 14.58 14.50
N SER A 205 -3.48 15.13 13.35
CA SER A 205 -4.28 16.36 13.25
C SER A 205 -4.92 16.45 11.85
N VAL A 206 -6.13 17.03 11.78
CA VAL A 206 -6.83 17.27 10.50
C VAL A 206 -5.97 18.11 9.54
N LYS A 207 -5.27 19.13 10.06
CA LYS A 207 -4.37 19.98 9.28
C LYS A 207 -3.25 19.19 8.58
N ALA A 208 -2.74 18.12 9.21
CA ALA A 208 -1.74 17.27 8.58
C ALA A 208 -2.33 16.52 7.38
N SER A 209 -3.54 15.98 7.52
CA SER A 209 -4.28 15.31 6.45
C SER A 209 -4.54 16.26 5.28
N GLU A 210 -4.96 17.50 5.54
CA GLU A 210 -5.19 18.51 4.49
C GLU A 210 -3.92 18.88 3.71
N ILE A 211 -2.80 19.08 4.41
CA ILE A 211 -1.51 19.38 3.78
C ILE A 211 -1.07 18.22 2.88
N LEU A 212 -1.18 16.99 3.37
CA LEU A 212 -0.79 15.79 2.62
C LEU A 212 -1.74 15.52 1.46
N SER A 213 -3.04 15.76 1.62
CA SER A 213 -4.04 15.72 0.54
C SER A 213 -3.64 16.64 -0.62
N GLY A 214 -3.17 17.86 -0.33
CA GLY A 214 -2.65 18.78 -1.35
C GLY A 214 -1.46 18.22 -2.13
N ILE A 215 -0.54 17.54 -1.45
CA ILE A 215 0.62 16.87 -2.08
C ILE A 215 0.16 15.66 -2.91
N GLN A 216 -0.76 14.86 -2.38
CA GLN A 216 -1.33 13.69 -3.05
C GLN A 216 -2.06 14.07 -4.35
N LYS A 217 -2.84 15.16 -4.34
CA LYS A 217 -3.47 15.73 -5.55
C LYS A 217 -2.44 16.12 -6.61
N GLN A 218 -1.31 16.73 -6.22
CA GLN A 218 -0.22 17.07 -7.15
C GLN A 218 0.50 15.83 -7.70
N LEU A 219 0.67 14.79 -6.88
CA LEU A 219 1.23 13.50 -7.32
C LEU A 219 0.28 12.77 -8.28
N MET A 220 -1.03 12.78 -7.98
CA MET A 220 -2.07 12.22 -8.85
C MET A 220 -2.09 12.88 -10.23
N GLN A 221 -2.00 14.22 -10.29
CA GLN A 221 -1.84 14.95 -11.56
C GLN A 221 -0.61 14.49 -12.33
N ALA A 222 0.53 14.36 -11.64
CA ALA A 222 1.78 13.96 -12.28
C ALA A 222 1.74 12.52 -12.79
N ALA A 223 1.11 11.62 -12.02
CA ALA A 223 0.86 10.24 -12.41
C ALA A 223 -0.01 10.18 -13.66
N PHE A 224 -1.13 10.90 -13.67
CA PHE A 224 -2.06 10.94 -14.80
C PHE A 224 -1.39 11.42 -16.10
N HIS A 225 -0.51 12.44 -16.02
CA HIS A 225 0.19 13.00 -17.17
C HIS A 225 1.07 11.98 -17.89
N VAL A 226 1.78 11.13 -17.12
CA VAL A 226 2.70 10.11 -17.67
C VAL A 226 2.04 8.73 -17.79
N LEU A 227 0.74 8.62 -17.55
CA LEU A 227 -0.01 7.40 -17.74
C LEU A 227 -0.54 7.35 -19.18
N LYS A 228 -0.27 6.23 -19.88
CA LYS A 228 -0.82 5.97 -21.21
C LYS A 228 -2.35 6.00 -21.17
N ASP A 229 -2.98 6.39 -22.27
CA ASP A 229 -4.44 6.29 -22.38
C ASP A 229 -4.88 4.83 -22.31
N GLY A 230 -5.92 4.54 -21.53
CA GLY A 230 -6.29 3.18 -21.16
C GLY A 230 -5.38 2.54 -20.11
N GLY A 231 -4.35 3.22 -19.63
CA GLY A 231 -3.45 2.76 -18.57
C GLY A 231 -4.13 2.67 -17.20
N THR A 232 -3.56 1.86 -16.31
CA THR A 232 -4.08 1.67 -14.93
C THR A 232 -3.20 2.38 -13.91
N LEU A 233 -3.82 3.15 -13.03
CA LEU A 233 -3.20 3.70 -11.83
C LEU A 233 -3.80 3.02 -10.60
N VAL A 234 -2.96 2.53 -9.70
CA VAL A 234 -3.41 2.16 -8.35
C VAL A 234 -2.92 3.22 -7.38
N TYR A 235 -3.87 3.85 -6.71
CA TYR A 235 -3.63 4.76 -5.60
C TYR A 235 -3.80 4.02 -4.29
N SER A 236 -2.86 4.20 -3.36
CA SER A 236 -2.99 3.65 -2.01
C SER A 236 -2.39 4.53 -0.94
N THR A 237 -2.91 4.38 0.28
CA THR A 237 -2.38 5.01 1.50
C THR A 237 -2.45 4.01 2.66
N CYS A 238 -1.63 4.21 3.68
CA CYS A 238 -1.88 3.66 5.02
C CYS A 238 -2.61 4.68 5.93
N SER A 239 -3.51 5.46 5.33
CA SER A 239 -4.41 6.37 6.03
C SER A 239 -5.82 5.78 6.12
N LEU A 240 -6.63 6.36 6.98
CA LEU A 240 -8.09 6.16 7.03
C LEU A 240 -8.84 7.50 6.91
N GLU A 241 -8.10 8.59 6.63
CA GLU A 241 -8.62 9.95 6.58
C GLU A 241 -9.28 10.24 5.23
N PRO A 242 -10.57 10.63 5.18
CA PRO A 242 -11.26 10.90 3.91
C PRO A 242 -10.59 11.95 3.03
N GLU A 243 -9.88 12.93 3.60
CA GLU A 243 -9.14 13.95 2.85
C GLU A 243 -7.96 13.35 2.07
N GLU A 244 -7.38 12.24 2.54
CA GLU A 244 -6.27 11.54 1.91
C GLU A 244 -6.69 10.35 1.05
N ASP A 245 -7.95 9.92 1.18
CA ASP A 245 -8.48 8.72 0.56
C ASP A 245 -9.53 9.10 -0.50
N GLU A 246 -10.80 9.17 -0.10
CA GLU A 246 -11.93 9.49 -0.99
C GLU A 246 -11.76 10.81 -1.72
N GLU A 247 -11.26 11.87 -1.07
CA GLU A 247 -11.07 13.16 -1.72
C GLU A 247 -10.04 13.11 -2.86
N ILE A 248 -9.08 12.19 -2.81
CA ILE A 248 -8.08 12.02 -3.86
C ILE A 248 -8.69 11.28 -5.05
N VAL A 249 -9.57 10.30 -4.79
CA VAL A 249 -10.33 9.59 -5.81
C VAL A 249 -11.37 10.51 -6.46
N ASP A 250 -12.12 11.28 -5.67
CA ASP A 250 -13.05 12.31 -6.15
C ASP A 250 -12.32 13.31 -7.05
N TYR A 251 -11.15 13.79 -6.61
CA TYR A 251 -10.30 14.68 -7.40
C TYR A 251 -9.88 14.03 -8.74
N ALA A 252 -9.43 12.78 -8.72
CA ALA A 252 -9.01 12.06 -9.93
C ALA A 252 -10.17 11.91 -10.93
N ILE A 253 -11.37 11.57 -10.46
CA ILE A 253 -12.56 11.44 -11.32
C ILE A 253 -12.98 12.82 -11.84
N LYS A 254 -13.21 13.78 -10.94
CA LYS A 254 -13.80 15.08 -11.25
C LYS A 254 -12.89 16.01 -12.04
N LYS A 255 -11.58 15.97 -11.79
CA LYS A 255 -10.62 16.91 -12.39
C LYS A 255 -9.75 16.29 -13.47
N LEU A 256 -9.50 14.98 -13.43
CA LEU A 256 -8.65 14.29 -14.40
C LEU A 256 -9.45 13.37 -15.33
N GLY A 257 -10.77 13.23 -15.14
CA GLY A 257 -11.62 12.40 -16.00
C GLY A 257 -11.31 10.90 -15.89
N MET A 258 -10.71 10.46 -14.78
CA MET A 258 -10.43 9.05 -14.55
C MET A 258 -11.68 8.29 -14.13
N GLN A 259 -11.69 6.98 -14.33
CA GLN A 259 -12.74 6.08 -13.82
C GLN A 259 -12.19 5.21 -12.70
N CYS A 260 -12.88 5.17 -11.56
CA CYS A 260 -12.57 4.22 -10.48
C CYS A 260 -13.25 2.87 -10.75
N GLU A 261 -12.45 1.82 -10.96
CA GLU A 261 -12.89 0.46 -11.24
C GLU A 261 -13.09 -0.32 -9.93
N LYS A 262 -14.22 -1.03 -9.79
CA LYS A 262 -14.46 -1.94 -8.67
C LYS A 262 -13.53 -3.14 -8.74
N PHE A 263 -13.08 -3.62 -7.60
CA PHE A 263 -12.40 -4.91 -7.45
C PHE A 263 -12.74 -5.52 -6.09
N SER A 264 -12.52 -6.83 -5.97
CA SER A 264 -12.70 -7.57 -4.71
C SER A 264 -11.56 -8.56 -4.53
N LEU A 265 -11.34 -8.98 -3.28
CA LEU A 265 -10.32 -9.96 -2.92
C LEU A 265 -10.99 -11.17 -2.26
N LYS A 266 -10.52 -12.37 -2.59
CA LYS A 266 -11.07 -13.62 -2.04
C LYS A 266 -10.87 -13.65 -0.53
N ASN A 267 -11.96 -13.88 0.21
CA ASN A 267 -11.96 -14.04 1.67
C ASN A 267 -11.22 -12.91 2.42
N PHE A 268 -11.40 -11.67 1.97
CA PHE A 268 -10.85 -10.49 2.61
C PHE A 268 -11.86 -9.35 2.58
N LYS A 269 -12.22 -8.82 3.75
CA LYS A 269 -13.28 -7.83 3.88
C LYS A 269 -12.73 -6.44 3.53
N MET A 270 -13.32 -5.82 2.53
CA MET A 270 -13.05 -4.42 2.18
C MET A 270 -14.38 -3.67 2.19
N ARG A 271 -14.37 -2.43 2.67
CA ARG A 271 -15.54 -1.56 2.68
C ARG A 271 -15.46 -0.60 1.49
N PRO A 272 -16.58 -0.29 0.82
CA PRO A 272 -16.58 0.72 -0.23
C PRO A 272 -16.16 2.08 0.33
N GLY A 273 -15.59 2.92 -0.53
CA GLY A 273 -15.30 4.31 -0.21
C GLY A 273 -16.56 5.07 0.22
N MET A 274 -16.39 6.07 1.07
CA MET A 274 -17.49 6.93 1.51
C MET A 274 -18.07 7.69 0.30
N LYS A 275 -19.37 7.99 0.35
CA LYS A 275 -20.06 8.81 -0.67
C LYS A 275 -20.03 10.30 -0.34
N SER A 276 -19.85 10.62 0.93
CA SER A 276 -19.74 11.97 1.44
C SER A 276 -18.90 11.95 2.71
N TRP A 277 -18.33 13.10 3.03
CA TRP A 277 -17.65 13.34 4.29
C TRP A 277 -17.90 14.79 4.71
N GLN A 278 -18.46 14.96 5.92
CA GLN A 278 -18.91 16.26 6.41
C GLN A 278 -19.82 16.95 5.36
N ASN A 279 -19.52 18.18 4.98
CA ASN A 279 -20.30 18.96 4.01
C ASN A 279 -19.90 18.71 2.54
N LYS A 280 -19.12 17.66 2.25
CA LYS A 280 -18.66 17.34 0.89
C LYS A 280 -19.33 16.05 0.40
N GLU A 281 -20.07 16.15 -0.69
CA GLU A 281 -20.50 14.99 -1.47
C GLU A 281 -19.46 14.66 -2.54
N TYR A 282 -19.15 13.37 -2.68
CA TYR A 282 -18.22 12.87 -3.67
C TYR A 282 -18.94 12.43 -4.95
N VAL A 283 -18.25 12.56 -6.08
CA VAL A 283 -18.79 12.15 -7.37
C VAL A 283 -19.01 10.63 -7.43
N LYS A 284 -20.05 10.23 -8.19
CA LYS A 284 -20.37 8.82 -8.44
C LYS A 284 -19.15 8.07 -8.98
N GLY A 285 -18.88 6.91 -8.40
CA GLY A 285 -17.73 6.07 -8.70
C GLY A 285 -16.63 6.20 -7.64
N THR A 286 -16.63 7.24 -6.81
CA THR A 286 -15.71 7.34 -5.66
C THR A 286 -15.89 6.15 -4.73
N GLU A 287 -17.13 5.71 -4.52
CA GLU A 287 -17.47 4.54 -3.68
C GLU A 287 -16.91 3.20 -4.20
N ASN A 288 -16.35 3.17 -5.42
CA ASN A 288 -15.69 1.99 -5.97
C ASN A 288 -14.28 1.76 -5.39
N SER A 289 -13.72 2.74 -4.68
CA SER A 289 -12.49 2.55 -3.89
C SER A 289 -12.76 1.68 -2.66
N ASN A 290 -11.70 1.21 -2.01
CA ASN A 290 -11.79 0.26 -0.92
C ASN A 290 -11.05 0.76 0.33
N LYS A 291 -11.76 0.88 1.45
CA LYS A 291 -11.19 1.01 2.80
C LYS A 291 -11.03 -0.36 3.43
N ILE A 292 -9.91 -0.53 4.13
CA ILE A 292 -9.58 -1.71 4.92
C ILE A 292 -9.43 -1.23 6.35
N PHE A 293 -10.34 -1.66 7.22
CA PHE A 293 -10.27 -1.34 8.63
C PHE A 293 -9.60 -2.47 9.43
N PRO A 294 -8.82 -2.14 10.47
CA PRO A 294 -8.12 -3.15 11.28
C PRO A 294 -9.03 -4.23 11.87
N GLN A 295 -10.20 -3.85 12.38
CA GLN A 295 -11.16 -4.77 13.01
C GLN A 295 -11.75 -5.80 12.04
N ASP A 296 -11.70 -5.53 10.73
CA ASP A 296 -12.32 -6.41 9.73
C ASP A 296 -11.43 -7.60 9.35
N ASN A 297 -10.09 -7.47 9.44
CA ASN A 297 -9.16 -8.46 8.89
C ASN A 297 -7.92 -8.77 9.76
N ASP A 298 -7.81 -8.15 10.94
CA ASP A 298 -6.59 -8.24 11.77
C ASP A 298 -5.34 -7.80 10.97
N THR A 299 -5.45 -6.63 10.32
CA THR A 299 -4.43 -5.97 9.49
C THR A 299 -4.30 -4.50 9.88
N GLU A 300 -3.37 -3.80 9.25
CA GLU A 300 -3.41 -2.32 9.30
C GLU A 300 -4.66 -1.74 8.63
N GLY A 301 -4.92 -0.49 8.99
CA GLY A 301 -5.81 0.38 8.24
C GLY A 301 -5.15 0.78 6.92
N PHE A 302 -5.90 0.71 5.83
CA PHE A 302 -5.35 0.92 4.50
C PHE A 302 -6.44 1.35 3.52
N PHE A 303 -6.05 2.03 2.45
CA PHE A 303 -6.95 2.45 1.38
C PHE A 303 -6.37 2.08 0.02
N VAL A 304 -7.21 1.61 -0.91
CA VAL A 304 -6.82 1.27 -2.28
C VAL A 304 -7.90 1.68 -3.27
N ALA A 305 -7.50 2.40 -4.31
CA ALA A 305 -8.35 2.74 -5.45
C ALA A 305 -7.66 2.32 -6.75
N ARG A 306 -8.41 1.69 -7.65
CA ARG A 306 -7.96 1.32 -8.99
C ARG A 306 -8.59 2.28 -10.00
N LEU A 307 -7.76 3.10 -10.63
CA LEU A 307 -8.18 4.17 -11.53
C LEU A 307 -7.73 3.85 -12.96
N ARG A 308 -8.63 4.04 -13.92
CA ARG A 308 -8.37 3.93 -15.36
C ARG A 308 -8.33 5.31 -15.98
N LYS A 309 -7.31 5.60 -16.79
CA LYS A 309 -7.32 6.76 -17.68
C LYS A 309 -8.18 6.45 -18.89
N ILE A 310 -9.28 7.18 -19.04
CA ILE A 310 -10.18 7.05 -20.19
C ILE A 310 -9.56 7.80 -21.38
N LYS A 311 -9.79 7.29 -22.59
CA LYS A 311 -9.40 7.94 -23.85
C LYS A 311 -10.21 9.20 -24.11
#